data_AF-A0A9D7SHQ9-F1
#
_entry.id   AF-A0A9D7SHQ9-F1
#
_cell.length_a   1.000
_cell.length_b   1.000
_cell.length_c   1.000
_cell.angle_alpha   90.00
_cell.angle_beta   90.00
_cell.angle_gamma   90.00
#
_symmetry.space_group_name_H-M   'P 1'
#
loop_
_entity.id
_entity.type
_entity.pdbx_description
1 polymer ?
#
loop_
_entity_poly.entity_id
_entity_poly.type
_entity_poly.pdbx_seq_one_letter_code
_entity_poly.pdbx_strand_id
1 'polypeptide(L)'
;MTWKPRPREGVDHLALPLDPLQGYLLSRLDGTLDVPALASVMNLGEDQVTAMLGRLVALGAVASAVPLARPTAASPVQASPEPPSEPVPAEPEAATTEDTETAEARMGSATHRQLFEERLHARPVDERAALARAAAEPELSACCFDPTAEVIRALLENPRTGTLQARLIATHHRTSAGLDALGARAAFAGDDGVRRALLQNPILPPALFRRLWAPRRLLEQYLVSASHDSPEQIRAMARDLLRSSFNQRTGEERVELILTTEGRCLMGMQGLTLDSQATALMCRRTYVSTLLIQNLARWSAAPPALIAHLRRQDIVKRNPVLRQLLERHPNAS
;
A
#
# COMPACT_ATOMS: atom_id res chain seq x y z
N MET A 1 -19.22 -43.09 -2.61
CA MET A 1 -19.39 -41.61 -2.68
C MET A 1 -18.00 -41.00 -2.62
N THR A 2 -17.64 -40.12 -3.54
CA THR A 2 -16.35 -39.41 -3.49
C THR A 2 -16.39 -38.40 -2.34
N TRP A 3 -15.37 -38.41 -1.48
CA TRP A 3 -15.29 -37.47 -0.37
C TRP A 3 -15.06 -36.06 -0.90
N LYS A 4 -15.92 -35.12 -0.47
CA LYS A 4 -15.81 -33.69 -0.74
C LYS A 4 -15.36 -32.98 0.54
N PRO A 5 -14.04 -32.84 0.77
CA PRO A 5 -13.51 -32.25 1.99
C PRO A 5 -14.00 -30.81 2.21
N ARG A 6 -14.30 -30.48 3.47
CA ARG A 6 -14.79 -29.17 3.92
C ARG A 6 -14.00 -28.70 5.14
N PRO A 7 -13.71 -27.39 5.29
CA PRO A 7 -13.17 -26.84 6.52
C PRO A 7 -14.13 -27.09 7.66
N ARG A 8 -13.59 -27.16 8.88
CA ARG A 8 -14.38 -27.35 10.09
C ARG A 8 -14.79 -26.00 10.65
N GLU A 9 -16.08 -25.71 10.61
CA GLU A 9 -16.67 -24.51 11.20
C GLU A 9 -16.28 -24.34 12.69
N GLY A 10 -16.00 -23.10 13.09
CA GLY A 10 -15.61 -22.75 14.47
C GLY A 10 -14.14 -23.03 14.84
N VAL A 11 -13.29 -23.41 13.88
CA VAL A 11 -11.84 -23.53 14.09
C VAL A 11 -11.13 -22.27 13.60
N ASP A 12 -10.26 -21.69 14.44
CA ASP A 12 -9.34 -20.64 13.99
C ASP A 12 -8.22 -21.28 13.14
N HIS A 13 -8.38 -21.21 11.82
CA HIS A 13 -7.43 -21.76 10.87
C HIS A 13 -6.11 -20.99 10.80
N LEU A 14 -6.04 -19.75 11.29
CA LEU A 14 -4.81 -18.95 11.31
C LEU A 14 -3.89 -19.31 12.48
N ALA A 15 -4.46 -19.88 13.55
CA ALA A 15 -3.71 -20.39 14.70
C ALA A 15 -3.12 -21.80 14.49
N LEU A 16 -3.43 -22.47 13.37
CA LEU A 16 -2.94 -23.81 13.07
C LEU A 16 -1.52 -23.78 12.44
N PRO A 17 -0.65 -24.75 12.76
CA PRO A 17 0.71 -24.84 12.21
C PRO A 17 0.69 -25.41 10.79
N LEU A 18 0.07 -24.69 9.86
CA LEU A 18 -0.03 -25.06 8.45
C LEU A 18 1.20 -24.59 7.67
N ASP A 19 1.70 -25.42 6.76
CA ASP A 19 2.62 -24.95 5.72
C ASP A 19 1.83 -24.19 4.62
N PRO A 20 2.51 -23.38 3.77
CA PRO A 20 1.81 -22.58 2.75
C PRO A 20 0.96 -23.39 1.77
N LEU A 21 1.35 -24.64 1.47
CA LEU A 21 0.63 -25.50 0.53
C LEU A 21 -0.61 -26.12 1.18
N GLN A 22 -0.54 -26.45 2.47
CA GLN A 22 -1.69 -26.85 3.29
C GLN A 22 -2.68 -25.69 3.48
N GLY A 23 -2.18 -24.47 3.69
CA GLY A 23 -3.00 -23.25 3.73
C GLY A 23 -3.73 -23.00 2.42
N TYR A 24 -3.03 -23.14 1.28
CA TYR A 24 -3.63 -23.02 -0.05
C TYR A 24 -4.64 -24.15 -0.36
N LEU A 25 -4.35 -25.40 0.02
CA LEU A 25 -5.32 -26.49 -0.07
C LEU A 25 -6.58 -26.16 0.74
N LEU A 26 -6.42 -25.72 2.00
CA LEU A 26 -7.52 -25.39 2.90
C LEU A 26 -8.39 -24.26 2.34
N SER A 27 -7.81 -23.24 1.71
CA SER A 27 -8.57 -22.16 1.05
C SER A 27 -9.35 -22.61 -0.20
N ARG A 28 -9.07 -23.80 -0.74
CA ARG A 28 -9.82 -24.42 -1.85
C ARG A 28 -10.88 -25.41 -1.39
N LEU A 29 -11.00 -25.67 -0.09
CA LEU A 29 -12.02 -26.56 0.45
C LEU A 29 -13.31 -25.76 0.67
N ASP A 30 -14.23 -25.90 -0.28
CA ASP A 30 -15.62 -25.41 -0.19
C ASP A 30 -16.63 -26.57 -0.11
N GLY A 31 -16.15 -27.81 -0.27
CA GLY A 31 -16.97 -29.00 -0.34
C GLY A 31 -17.78 -29.17 -1.63
N THR A 32 -17.39 -28.47 -2.70
CA THR A 32 -17.89 -28.70 -4.07
C THR A 32 -16.96 -29.64 -4.83
N LEU A 33 -15.65 -29.52 -4.62
CA LEU A 33 -14.61 -30.35 -5.24
C LEU A 33 -14.38 -31.67 -4.48
N ASP A 34 -13.99 -32.71 -5.21
CA ASP A 34 -13.47 -33.97 -4.67
C ASP A 34 -11.94 -34.06 -4.86
N VAL A 35 -11.33 -35.13 -4.35
CA VAL A 35 -9.86 -35.28 -4.34
C VAL A 35 -9.21 -35.21 -5.73
N PRO A 36 -9.73 -35.88 -6.79
CA PRO A 36 -9.20 -35.73 -8.15
C PRO A 36 -9.33 -34.30 -8.70
N ALA A 37 -10.46 -33.63 -8.46
CA ALA A 37 -10.64 -32.25 -8.90
C ALA A 37 -9.69 -31.29 -8.15
N LEU A 38 -9.46 -31.49 -6.86
CA LEU A 38 -8.48 -30.72 -6.07
C LEU A 38 -7.04 -30.95 -6.57
N ALA A 39 -6.67 -32.20 -6.87
CA ALA A 39 -5.37 -32.54 -7.44
C ALA A 39 -5.14 -31.83 -8.80
N SER A 40 -6.15 -31.83 -9.66
CA SER A 40 -6.11 -31.09 -10.94
C SER A 40 -5.99 -29.58 -10.74
N VAL A 41 -6.79 -28.96 -9.85
CA VAL A 41 -6.77 -27.51 -9.58
C VAL A 41 -5.46 -27.05 -8.93
N MET A 42 -4.82 -27.90 -8.13
CA MET A 42 -3.52 -27.60 -7.51
C MET A 42 -2.30 -27.99 -8.36
N ASN A 43 -2.51 -28.69 -9.49
CA ASN A 43 -1.45 -29.30 -10.29
C ASN A 43 -0.53 -30.24 -9.46
N LEU A 44 -1.15 -31.10 -8.64
CA LEU A 44 -0.49 -32.06 -7.76
C LEU A 44 -0.99 -33.49 -8.02
N GLY A 45 -0.29 -34.50 -7.51
CA GLY A 45 -0.77 -35.88 -7.53
C GLY A 45 -1.86 -36.13 -6.48
N GLU A 46 -2.83 -37.01 -6.80
CA GLU A 46 -3.92 -37.36 -5.88
C GLU A 46 -3.43 -37.92 -4.54
N ASP A 47 -2.34 -38.70 -4.53
CA ASP A 47 -1.70 -39.20 -3.31
C ASP A 47 -1.19 -38.07 -2.40
N GLN A 48 -0.65 -37.00 -3.00
CA GLN A 48 -0.13 -35.84 -2.26
C GLN A 48 -1.28 -35.04 -1.64
N VAL A 49 -2.36 -34.79 -2.41
CA VAL A 49 -3.57 -34.13 -1.90
C VAL A 49 -4.22 -34.97 -0.80
N THR A 50 -4.30 -36.29 -0.96
CA THR A 50 -4.82 -37.22 0.05
C THR A 50 -3.99 -37.17 1.35
N ALA A 51 -2.66 -37.18 1.23
CA ALA A 51 -1.77 -37.06 2.40
C ALA A 51 -1.91 -35.71 3.12
N MET A 52 -2.03 -34.60 2.38
CA MET A 52 -2.26 -33.27 2.97
C MET A 52 -3.64 -33.17 3.64
N LEU A 53 -4.70 -33.68 3.01
CA LEU A 53 -6.04 -33.76 3.60
C LEU A 53 -6.03 -34.59 4.90
N GLY A 54 -5.29 -35.71 4.94
CA GLY A 54 -5.09 -36.49 6.16
C GLY A 54 -4.47 -35.69 7.31
N ARG A 55 -3.46 -34.86 7.01
CA ARG A 55 -2.85 -33.94 8.01
C ARG A 55 -3.83 -32.86 8.46
N LEU A 56 -4.58 -32.26 7.54
CA LEU A 56 -5.59 -31.24 7.86
C LEU A 56 -6.74 -31.80 8.71
N VAL A 57 -7.16 -33.05 8.48
CA VAL A 57 -8.12 -33.76 9.33
C VAL A 57 -7.54 -34.02 10.72
N ALA A 58 -6.27 -34.43 10.82
CA ALA A 58 -5.58 -34.66 12.10
C ALA A 58 -5.40 -33.37 12.92
N LEU A 59 -5.14 -32.23 12.26
CA LEU A 59 -5.13 -30.89 12.87
C LEU A 59 -6.53 -30.35 13.20
N GLY A 60 -7.59 -31.09 12.86
CA GLY A 60 -8.98 -30.68 13.07
C GLY A 60 -9.48 -29.59 12.11
N ALA A 61 -8.67 -29.16 11.15
CA ALA A 61 -9.00 -28.13 10.16
C ALA A 61 -10.09 -28.57 9.18
N VAL A 62 -10.20 -29.88 8.92
CA VAL A 62 -11.07 -30.44 7.87
C VAL A 62 -11.96 -31.55 8.42
N ALA A 63 -13.19 -31.63 7.92
CA ALA A 63 -14.15 -32.68 8.25
C ALA A 63 -13.75 -34.03 7.61
N SER A 64 -13.49 -35.04 8.47
CA SER A 64 -13.17 -36.42 8.07
C SER A 64 -14.23 -37.03 7.14
N ALA A 65 -13.76 -37.82 6.16
CA ALA A 65 -14.62 -38.65 5.29
C ALA A 65 -15.46 -39.69 6.05
N VAL A 66 -14.95 -40.14 7.22
CA VAL A 66 -15.58 -41.15 8.07
C VAL A 66 -16.04 -40.48 9.37
N PRO A 67 -17.33 -40.58 9.77
CA PRO A 67 -17.79 -40.09 11.05
C PRO A 67 -17.14 -40.85 12.20
N LEU A 68 -16.15 -40.24 12.86
CA LEU A 68 -15.71 -40.68 14.18
C LEU A 68 -16.83 -40.36 15.17
N ALA A 69 -17.52 -41.40 15.64
CA ALA A 69 -18.57 -41.29 16.63
C ALA A 69 -18.05 -40.57 17.88
N ARG A 70 -18.60 -39.39 18.19
CA ARG A 70 -18.36 -38.73 19.48
C ARG A 70 -19.39 -39.20 20.50
N PRO A 71 -18.98 -39.51 21.75
CA PRO A 71 -19.91 -39.82 22.83
C PRO A 71 -20.88 -38.67 23.13
N THR A 72 -22.05 -39.06 23.62
CA THR A 72 -23.22 -38.24 23.91
C THR A 72 -22.99 -37.14 24.94
N ALA A 73 -23.49 -35.94 24.67
CA ALA A 73 -23.96 -35.00 25.68
C ALA A 73 -25.19 -34.25 25.15
N ALA A 74 -26.26 -34.18 25.95
CA ALA A 74 -27.54 -33.52 25.63
C ALA A 74 -27.40 -31.98 25.76
N SER A 75 -28.36 -31.09 25.44
CA SER A 75 -29.79 -31.18 25.11
C SER A 75 -30.22 -29.85 24.37
N PRO A 76 -31.50 -29.52 24.05
CA PRO A 76 -31.81 -29.18 22.66
C PRO A 76 -32.69 -27.91 22.40
N VAL A 77 -33.05 -27.73 21.12
CA VAL A 77 -34.20 -26.97 20.54
C VAL A 77 -34.14 -25.44 20.47
N GLN A 78 -34.07 -24.91 19.23
CA GLN A 78 -35.03 -23.99 18.55
C GLN A 78 -34.30 -23.42 17.29
N ALA A 79 -34.66 -23.58 16.01
CA ALA A 79 -35.93 -23.69 15.25
C ALA A 79 -36.37 -22.40 14.52
N SER A 80 -35.63 -22.04 13.45
CA SER A 80 -36.08 -21.31 12.22
C SER A 80 -36.60 -19.85 12.33
N PRO A 81 -36.70 -19.07 11.21
CA PRO A 81 -36.05 -19.17 9.89
C PRO A 81 -35.33 -17.87 9.40
N GLU A 82 -34.62 -18.01 8.28
CA GLU A 82 -33.99 -16.97 7.41
C GLU A 82 -34.98 -16.21 6.49
N PRO A 83 -34.53 -15.20 5.69
CA PRO A 83 -33.44 -14.24 5.88
C PRO A 83 -34.04 -12.81 5.74
N PRO A 84 -33.77 -11.87 4.77
CA PRO A 84 -32.69 -11.66 3.78
C PRO A 84 -31.63 -10.63 4.21
N SER A 85 -30.50 -10.59 3.48
CA SER A 85 -29.48 -9.53 3.53
C SER A 85 -29.38 -8.82 2.17
N GLU A 86 -29.21 -7.50 2.15
CA GLU A 86 -28.63 -6.79 0.98
C GLU A 86 -27.12 -6.50 1.20
N PRO A 87 -26.31 -6.34 0.13
CA PRO A 87 -24.93 -6.83 0.16
C PRO A 87 -23.83 -5.75 0.03
N VAL A 88 -22.73 -5.91 0.76
CA VAL A 88 -21.45 -5.18 0.57
C VAL A 88 -20.31 -5.97 1.25
N PRO A 89 -19.05 -5.93 0.79
CA PRO A 89 -18.58 -6.18 -0.59
C PRO A 89 -17.33 -7.10 -0.63
N ALA A 90 -16.73 -7.16 -1.82
CA ALA A 90 -15.28 -7.28 -2.07
C ALA A 90 -14.63 -8.68 -2.14
N GLU A 91 -13.90 -8.81 -3.24
CA GLU A 91 -12.86 -9.78 -3.54
C GLU A 91 -11.65 -9.60 -2.59
N PRO A 92 -10.80 -10.63 -2.47
CA PRO A 92 -9.35 -10.44 -2.44
C PRO A 92 -8.75 -11.16 -3.65
N GLU A 93 -8.33 -10.43 -4.68
CA GLU A 93 -7.01 -9.78 -4.80
C GLU A 93 -5.84 -10.78 -4.89
N ALA A 94 -5.11 -10.70 -6.01
CA ALA A 94 -3.98 -11.57 -6.32
C ALA A 94 -2.71 -11.10 -5.61
N ALA A 95 -2.04 -12.01 -4.89
CA ALA A 95 -0.73 -11.74 -4.30
C ALA A 95 0.31 -11.46 -5.40
N THR A 96 0.91 -10.27 -5.36
CA THR A 96 1.90 -9.78 -6.33
C THR A 96 3.33 -10.19 -5.99
N THR A 97 4.18 -10.28 -7.01
CA THR A 97 5.61 -10.66 -6.93
C THR A 97 6.48 -9.81 -5.98
N GLU A 98 6.00 -8.65 -5.54
CA GLU A 98 6.72 -7.74 -4.63
C GLU A 98 6.97 -8.35 -3.24
N ASP A 99 6.10 -9.24 -2.74
CA ASP A 99 6.25 -9.83 -1.40
C ASP A 99 7.49 -10.72 -1.27
N THR A 100 7.82 -11.48 -2.31
CA THR A 100 9.01 -12.34 -2.34
C THR A 100 10.32 -11.55 -2.36
N GLU A 101 10.45 -10.53 -3.22
CA GLU A 101 11.64 -9.67 -3.25
C GLU A 101 11.84 -8.94 -1.92
N THR A 102 10.75 -8.56 -1.26
CA THR A 102 10.80 -7.86 0.02
C THR A 102 11.28 -8.77 1.16
N ALA A 103 11.00 -10.08 1.10
CA ALA A 103 11.49 -11.05 2.10
C ALA A 103 13.02 -11.25 2.01
N GLU A 104 13.55 -11.48 0.82
CA GLU A 104 15.00 -11.68 0.61
C GLU A 104 15.80 -10.42 0.94
N ALA A 105 15.30 -9.22 0.57
CA ALA A 105 15.91 -7.95 0.92
C ALA A 105 15.98 -7.72 2.45
N ARG A 106 14.93 -8.11 3.19
CA ARG A 106 14.92 -8.08 4.68
C ARG A 106 15.97 -9.02 5.28
N MET A 107 16.12 -10.23 4.73
CA MET A 107 17.13 -11.19 5.19
C MET A 107 18.57 -10.69 4.94
N GLY A 108 18.86 -10.21 3.72
CA GLY A 108 20.17 -9.61 3.42
C GLY A 108 20.49 -8.40 4.30
N SER A 109 19.51 -7.53 4.54
CA SER A 109 19.62 -6.42 5.48
C SER A 109 19.96 -6.86 6.91
N ALA A 110 19.43 -8.00 7.38
CA ALA A 110 19.74 -8.51 8.72
C ALA A 110 21.21 -8.97 8.82
N THR A 111 21.70 -9.69 7.80
CA THR A 111 23.10 -10.15 7.74
C THR A 111 24.08 -8.98 7.66
N HIS A 112 23.81 -7.97 6.82
CA HIS A 112 24.67 -6.78 6.73
C HIS A 112 24.71 -5.99 8.04
N ARG A 113 23.59 -5.92 8.76
CA ARG A 113 23.54 -5.29 10.07
C ARG A 113 24.36 -6.06 11.12
N GLN A 114 24.26 -7.39 11.17
CA GLN A 114 25.10 -8.21 12.06
C GLN A 114 26.59 -7.96 11.81
N LEU A 115 27.01 -7.96 10.53
CA LEU A 115 28.40 -7.67 10.14
C LEU A 115 28.88 -6.29 10.61
N PHE A 116 28.01 -5.28 10.58
CA PHE A 116 28.30 -3.95 11.11
C PHE A 116 28.55 -3.97 12.63
N GLU A 117 27.64 -4.54 13.40
CA GLU A 117 27.74 -4.57 14.87
C GLU A 117 28.99 -5.35 15.33
N GLU A 118 29.32 -6.46 14.67
CA GLU A 118 30.46 -7.32 15.03
C GLU A 118 31.84 -6.76 14.65
N ARG A 119 31.97 -6.15 13.46
CA ARG A 119 33.29 -5.80 12.88
C ARG A 119 33.58 -4.31 12.74
N LEU A 120 32.54 -3.49 12.66
CA LEU A 120 32.67 -2.08 12.30
C LEU A 120 32.33 -1.17 13.48
N HIS A 121 31.21 -1.39 14.17
CA HIS A 121 30.68 -0.48 15.19
C HIS A 121 31.67 -0.08 16.29
N ALA A 122 32.51 -1.03 16.75
CA ALA A 122 33.51 -0.78 17.80
C ALA A 122 34.72 0.09 17.35
N ARG A 123 34.86 0.40 16.06
CA ARG A 123 35.99 1.16 15.51
C ARG A 123 35.78 2.69 15.61
N PRO A 124 36.86 3.47 15.75
CA PRO A 124 36.80 4.93 15.64
C PRO A 124 36.08 5.42 14.39
N VAL A 125 35.44 6.60 14.47
CA VAL A 125 34.70 7.20 13.34
C VAL A 125 35.59 7.37 12.12
N ASP A 126 36.82 7.85 12.30
CA ASP A 126 37.77 8.08 11.20
C ASP A 126 38.16 6.77 10.48
N GLU A 127 38.36 5.68 11.23
CA GLU A 127 38.61 4.36 10.64
C GLU A 127 37.40 3.86 9.86
N ARG A 128 36.18 3.99 10.40
CA ARG A 128 34.95 3.60 9.70
C ARG A 128 34.73 4.42 8.43
N ALA A 129 35.01 5.72 8.46
CA ALA A 129 34.92 6.59 7.29
C ALA A 129 35.99 6.25 6.23
N ALA A 130 37.22 5.95 6.65
CA ALA A 130 38.28 5.49 5.75
C ALA A 130 37.93 4.14 5.09
N LEU A 131 37.42 3.19 5.87
CA LEU A 131 36.94 1.89 5.38
C LEU A 131 35.78 2.06 4.38
N ALA A 132 34.75 2.84 4.74
CA ALA A 132 33.56 3.03 3.90
C ALA A 132 33.90 3.58 2.50
N ARG A 133 34.90 4.45 2.38
CA ARG A 133 35.36 5.02 1.11
C ARG A 133 36.00 3.99 0.16
N ALA A 134 36.56 2.89 0.69
CA ALA A 134 37.28 1.88 -0.08
C ALA A 134 36.63 0.47 -0.05
N ALA A 135 35.59 0.28 0.76
CA ALA A 135 34.90 -0.99 0.99
C ALA A 135 34.40 -1.67 -0.31
N ALA A 136 34.33 -2.99 -0.25
CA ALA A 136 33.65 -3.87 -1.21
C ALA A 136 32.57 -4.66 -0.45
N GLU A 137 31.74 -5.44 -1.14
CA GLU A 137 30.78 -6.31 -0.45
C GLU A 137 31.51 -7.46 0.27
N PRO A 138 31.01 -7.90 1.44
CA PRO A 138 29.79 -7.45 2.14
C PRO A 138 29.96 -6.20 3.04
N GLU A 139 31.18 -5.75 3.30
CA GLU A 139 31.45 -4.60 4.19
C GLU A 139 30.82 -3.28 3.69
N LEU A 140 30.67 -3.10 2.37
CA LEU A 140 30.05 -1.92 1.76
C LEU A 140 28.58 -1.79 2.17
N SER A 141 27.81 -2.87 2.09
CA SER A 141 26.42 -2.89 2.58
C SER A 141 26.34 -2.79 4.11
N ALA A 142 27.30 -3.34 4.86
CA ALA A 142 27.36 -3.17 6.31
C ALA A 142 27.60 -1.72 6.75
N CYS A 143 28.47 -0.97 6.04
CA CYS A 143 28.68 0.46 6.27
C CYS A 143 27.40 1.32 6.12
N CYS A 144 26.35 0.82 5.44
CA CYS A 144 25.07 1.54 5.32
C CYS A 144 24.30 1.66 6.66
N PHE A 145 24.61 0.82 7.64
CA PHE A 145 23.98 0.82 8.96
C PHE A 145 24.64 1.78 9.95
N ASP A 146 25.69 2.49 9.52
CA ASP A 146 26.41 3.43 10.38
C ASP A 146 25.50 4.59 10.85
N PRO A 147 25.42 4.87 12.16
CA PRO A 147 24.65 6.02 12.66
C PRO A 147 25.31 7.37 12.36
N THR A 148 26.58 7.40 11.94
CA THR A 148 27.39 8.60 11.81
C THR A 148 27.30 9.20 10.40
N ALA A 149 26.81 10.44 10.28
CA ALA A 149 26.67 11.11 8.99
C ALA A 149 27.99 11.25 8.20
N GLU A 150 29.14 11.31 8.89
CA GLU A 150 30.46 11.38 8.27
C GLU A 150 30.85 10.09 7.55
N VAL A 151 30.57 8.93 8.14
CA VAL A 151 30.78 7.63 7.51
C VAL A 151 29.86 7.47 6.30
N ILE A 152 28.59 7.91 6.39
CA ILE A 152 27.67 7.93 5.26
C ILE A 152 28.16 8.85 4.12
N ARG A 153 28.74 10.03 4.42
CA ARG A 153 29.35 10.88 3.38
C ARG A 153 30.52 10.19 2.68
N ALA A 154 31.41 9.56 3.44
CA ALA A 154 32.53 8.80 2.88
C ALA A 154 32.09 7.57 2.07
N LEU A 155 31.02 6.89 2.50
CA LEU A 155 30.38 5.81 1.76
C LEU A 155 29.81 6.30 0.43
N LEU A 156 29.17 7.48 0.41
CA LEU A 156 28.64 8.11 -0.81
C LEU A 156 29.74 8.68 -1.74
N GLU A 157 31.01 8.66 -1.32
CA GLU A 157 32.19 8.95 -2.16
C GLU A 157 32.80 7.67 -2.78
N ASN A 158 32.48 6.49 -2.24
CA ASN A 158 32.98 5.22 -2.78
C ASN A 158 32.37 4.96 -4.17
N PRO A 159 33.17 4.73 -5.22
CA PRO A 159 32.67 4.52 -6.58
C PRO A 159 31.84 3.22 -6.75
N ARG A 160 31.86 2.31 -5.76
CA ARG A 160 31.03 1.10 -5.75
C ARG A 160 29.63 1.31 -5.17
N THR A 161 29.37 2.45 -4.54
CA THR A 161 28.08 2.74 -3.90
C THR A 161 27.00 2.98 -4.95
N GLY A 162 26.06 2.04 -5.05
CA GLY A 162 24.95 2.06 -6.00
C GLY A 162 23.59 2.34 -5.36
N THR A 163 22.53 2.05 -6.12
CA THR A 163 21.14 2.23 -5.68
C THR A 163 20.76 1.30 -4.52
N LEU A 164 21.37 0.11 -4.40
CA LEU A 164 21.17 -0.81 -3.28
C LEU A 164 21.57 -0.16 -1.95
N GLN A 165 22.80 0.35 -1.88
CA GLN A 165 23.34 1.03 -0.70
C GLN A 165 22.57 2.31 -0.42
N ALA A 166 22.23 3.09 -1.46
CA ALA A 166 21.37 4.26 -1.33
C ALA A 166 20.00 3.95 -0.69
N ARG A 167 19.38 2.82 -1.04
CA ARG A 167 18.11 2.35 -0.44
C ARG A 167 18.31 1.88 1.01
N LEU A 168 19.39 1.16 1.33
CA LEU A 168 19.73 0.80 2.71
C LEU A 168 19.90 2.05 3.61
N ILE A 169 20.66 3.04 3.14
CA ILE A 169 20.85 4.33 3.85
C ILE A 169 19.50 5.04 4.03
N ALA A 170 18.68 5.12 2.97
CA ALA A 170 17.36 5.74 3.03
C ALA A 170 16.44 5.09 4.07
N THR A 171 16.40 3.76 4.15
CA THR A 171 15.53 3.02 5.09
C THR A 171 16.04 3.08 6.52
N HIS A 172 17.36 2.93 6.74
CA HIS A 172 17.90 2.61 8.07
C HIS A 172 18.61 3.77 8.76
N HIS A 173 19.14 4.77 8.03
CA HIS A 173 19.93 5.81 8.65
C HIS A 173 19.08 6.74 9.54
N ARG A 174 19.64 7.13 10.69
CA ARG A 174 18.91 7.78 11.81
C ARG A 174 19.31 9.23 12.08
N THR A 175 20.08 9.87 11.20
CA THR A 175 20.32 11.33 11.26
C THR A 175 19.83 12.06 10.02
N SER A 176 19.32 13.27 10.20
CA SER A 176 18.95 14.17 9.10
C SER A 176 20.13 14.45 8.18
N ALA A 177 21.31 14.73 8.75
CA ALA A 177 22.52 15.09 8.04
C ALA A 177 23.04 14.00 7.07
N GLY A 178 22.84 12.71 7.38
CA GLY A 178 23.16 11.61 6.47
C GLY A 178 22.12 11.44 5.35
N LEU A 179 20.82 11.63 5.65
CA LEU A 179 19.77 11.62 4.64
C LEU A 179 19.88 12.82 3.68
N ASP A 180 20.23 14.00 4.18
CA ASP A 180 20.51 15.19 3.37
C ASP A 180 21.70 14.98 2.43
N ALA A 181 22.76 14.29 2.90
CA ALA A 181 23.91 13.92 2.08
C ALA A 181 23.55 12.91 0.98
N LEU A 182 22.74 11.89 1.30
CA LEU A 182 22.18 10.97 0.31
C LEU A 182 21.36 11.73 -0.74
N GLY A 183 20.44 12.56 -0.29
CA GLY A 183 19.55 13.36 -1.14
C GLY A 183 20.24 14.50 -1.89
N ALA A 184 21.53 14.76 -1.66
CA ALA A 184 22.34 15.70 -2.45
C ALA A 184 22.92 15.05 -3.72
N ARG A 185 22.99 13.71 -3.77
CA ARG A 185 23.43 12.96 -4.96
C ARG A 185 22.25 12.84 -5.94
N ALA A 186 22.30 13.60 -7.04
CA ALA A 186 21.22 13.65 -8.04
C ALA A 186 20.80 12.26 -8.57
N ALA A 187 21.76 11.35 -8.76
CA ALA A 187 21.49 9.97 -9.20
C ALA A 187 20.59 9.19 -8.22
N PHE A 188 20.77 9.37 -6.90
CA PHE A 188 19.96 8.70 -5.88
C PHE A 188 18.65 9.44 -5.60
N ALA A 189 18.64 10.78 -5.66
CA ALA A 189 17.41 11.56 -5.62
C ALA A 189 16.45 11.24 -6.79
N GLY A 190 17.01 10.85 -7.95
CA GLY A 190 16.28 10.38 -9.12
C GLY A 190 15.71 8.96 -9.02
N ASP A 191 16.25 8.09 -8.17
CA ASP A 191 15.79 6.69 -8.05
C ASP A 191 14.46 6.59 -7.27
N ASP A 192 13.51 5.87 -7.86
CA ASP A 192 12.16 5.70 -7.30
C ASP A 192 12.16 4.86 -6.02
N GLY A 193 13.04 3.85 -5.95
CA GLY A 193 13.19 3.00 -4.76
C GLY A 193 13.81 3.75 -3.58
N VAL A 194 14.82 4.60 -3.82
CA VAL A 194 15.39 5.50 -2.80
C VAL A 194 14.32 6.46 -2.30
N ARG A 195 13.52 7.08 -3.19
CA ARG A 195 12.42 7.96 -2.75
C ARG A 195 11.35 7.21 -1.95
N ARG A 196 10.99 5.98 -2.33
CA ARG A 196 10.04 5.14 -1.56
C ARG A 196 10.59 4.78 -0.17
N ALA A 197 11.86 4.38 -0.09
CA ALA A 197 12.55 4.10 1.17
C ALA A 197 12.63 5.33 2.09
N LEU A 198 12.91 6.51 1.52
CA LEU A 198 12.91 7.79 2.26
C LEU A 198 11.54 8.12 2.86
N LEU A 199 10.43 7.84 2.16
CA LEU A 199 9.07 8.08 2.68
C LEU A 199 8.71 7.19 3.87
N GLN A 200 9.32 6.00 3.98
CA GLN A 200 9.16 5.11 5.13
C GLN A 200 10.04 5.52 6.33
N ASN A 201 11.03 6.41 6.14
CA ASN A 201 11.93 6.81 7.22
C ASN A 201 11.32 7.96 8.05
N PRO A 202 11.04 7.75 9.36
CA PRO A 202 10.39 8.77 10.20
C PRO A 202 11.22 10.03 10.45
N ILE A 203 12.54 10.01 10.17
CA ILE A 203 13.42 11.17 10.37
C ILE A 203 13.72 11.95 9.08
N LEU A 204 12.97 11.71 8.00
CA LEU A 204 13.13 12.40 6.72
C LEU A 204 13.07 13.94 6.88
N PRO A 205 14.14 14.70 6.55
CA PRO A 205 14.16 16.14 6.75
C PRO A 205 13.10 16.86 5.91
N PRO A 206 12.33 17.82 6.47
CA PRO A 206 11.32 18.57 5.70
C PRO A 206 11.87 19.34 4.50
N ALA A 207 13.12 19.81 4.57
CA ALA A 207 13.81 20.45 3.45
C ALA A 207 14.10 19.46 2.31
N LEU A 208 14.60 18.26 2.64
CA LEU A 208 14.82 17.19 1.67
C LEU A 208 13.51 16.73 1.04
N PHE A 209 12.46 16.53 1.85
CA PHE A 209 11.13 16.18 1.35
C PHE A 209 10.63 17.21 0.32
N ARG A 210 10.65 18.50 0.64
CA ARG A 210 10.24 19.54 -0.33
C ARG A 210 11.11 19.51 -1.58
N ARG A 211 12.43 19.34 -1.47
CA ARG A 211 13.34 19.25 -2.62
C ARG A 211 13.02 18.08 -3.56
N LEU A 212 12.62 16.93 -3.01
CA LEU A 212 12.32 15.73 -3.79
C LEU A 212 10.90 15.72 -4.40
N TRP A 213 9.90 16.25 -3.68
CA TRP A 213 8.48 16.15 -4.08
C TRP A 213 7.83 17.44 -4.61
N ALA A 214 8.32 18.64 -4.27
CA ALA A 214 7.74 19.89 -4.79
C ALA A 214 7.80 20.04 -6.33
N PRO A 215 8.86 19.61 -7.06
CA PRO A 215 8.87 19.70 -8.52
C PRO A 215 7.94 18.67 -9.18
N ARG A 216 7.57 17.59 -8.48
CA ARG A 216 6.72 16.49 -8.99
C ARG A 216 5.30 16.93 -9.28
N ARG A 217 4.60 16.16 -10.11
CA ARG A 217 3.21 16.45 -10.52
C ARG A 217 2.27 16.35 -9.32
N LEU A 218 1.16 17.09 -9.35
CA LEU A 218 0.14 17.04 -8.29
C LEU A 218 -0.34 15.61 -7.98
N LEU A 219 -0.44 14.74 -8.99
CA LEU A 219 -0.83 13.34 -8.81
C LEU A 219 0.19 12.56 -7.96
N GLU A 220 1.49 12.72 -8.22
CA GLU A 220 2.55 12.09 -7.42
C GLU A 220 2.50 12.59 -5.96
N GLN A 221 2.31 13.89 -5.76
CA GLN A 221 2.18 14.49 -4.42
C GLN A 221 0.94 13.95 -3.68
N TYR A 222 -0.18 13.75 -4.39
CA TYR A 222 -1.41 13.18 -3.83
C TYR A 222 -1.23 11.71 -3.41
N LEU A 223 -0.59 10.88 -4.23
CA LEU A 223 -0.34 9.47 -3.91
C LEU A 223 0.47 9.32 -2.62
N VAL A 224 1.48 10.17 -2.38
CA VAL A 224 2.22 10.19 -1.11
C VAL A 224 1.32 10.62 0.05
N SER A 225 0.47 11.63 -0.13
CA SER A 225 -0.45 12.11 0.92
C SER A 225 -1.51 11.10 1.33
N ALA A 226 -1.81 10.13 0.45
CA ALA A 226 -2.82 9.08 0.63
C ALA A 226 -2.23 7.69 0.94
N SER A 227 -0.90 7.50 0.87
CA SER A 227 -0.23 6.24 1.23
C SER A 227 -0.50 5.86 2.68
N HIS A 228 -0.55 4.56 2.96
CA HIS A 228 -0.64 4.01 4.32
C HIS A 228 0.72 3.55 4.87
N ASP A 229 1.71 3.34 4.00
CA ASP A 229 3.07 2.89 4.29
C ASP A 229 3.96 3.99 4.91
N SER A 230 3.58 5.25 4.69
CA SER A 230 4.34 6.43 5.13
C SER A 230 3.94 6.85 6.56
N PRO A 231 4.88 7.14 7.48
CA PRO A 231 4.56 7.64 8.81
C PRO A 231 3.70 8.90 8.78
N GLU A 232 2.83 9.10 9.77
CA GLU A 232 1.83 10.18 9.74
C GLU A 232 2.44 11.59 9.58
N GLN A 233 3.62 11.83 10.14
CA GLN A 233 4.38 13.07 9.95
C GLN A 233 4.70 13.34 8.47
N ILE A 234 5.09 12.31 7.73
CA ILE A 234 5.40 12.40 6.29
C ILE A 234 4.12 12.66 5.49
N ARG A 235 3.00 12.01 5.88
CA ARG A 235 1.69 12.25 5.26
C ARG A 235 1.19 13.66 5.52
N ALA A 236 1.39 14.20 6.72
CA ALA A 236 1.08 15.59 7.04
C ALA A 236 1.88 16.56 6.14
N MET A 237 3.20 16.38 6.05
CA MET A 237 4.07 17.15 5.16
C MET A 237 3.65 17.04 3.68
N ALA A 238 3.19 15.87 3.23
CA ALA A 238 2.69 15.65 1.88
C ALA A 238 1.36 16.36 1.62
N ARG A 239 0.42 16.35 2.59
CA ARG A 239 -0.85 17.08 2.50
C ARG A 239 -0.61 18.61 2.45
N ASP A 240 0.29 19.12 3.27
CA ASP A 240 0.66 20.54 3.28
C ASP A 240 1.32 20.96 1.95
N LEU A 241 2.27 20.16 1.46
CA LEU A 241 2.91 20.38 0.17
C LEU A 241 1.87 20.38 -0.95
N LEU A 242 1.02 19.34 -1.04
CA LEU A 242 -0.01 19.23 -2.06
C LEU A 242 -0.97 20.42 -2.04
N ARG A 243 -1.44 20.86 -0.87
CA ARG A 243 -2.30 22.05 -0.72
C ARG A 243 -1.60 23.31 -1.22
N SER A 244 -0.32 23.50 -0.89
CA SER A 244 0.46 24.66 -1.37
C SER A 244 0.69 24.63 -2.88
N SER A 245 1.02 23.46 -3.44
CA SER A 245 1.21 23.24 -4.88
C SER A 245 -0.08 23.47 -5.65
N PHE A 246 -1.23 22.98 -5.16
CA PHE A 246 -2.50 23.01 -5.88
C PHE A 246 -2.89 24.42 -6.33
N ASN A 247 -2.68 25.44 -5.49
CA ASN A 247 -2.95 26.83 -5.83
C ASN A 247 -1.93 27.49 -6.78
N GLN A 248 -0.75 26.88 -6.95
CA GLN A 248 0.35 27.41 -7.78
C GLN A 248 0.45 26.76 -9.16
N ARG A 249 -0.09 25.54 -9.34
CA ARG A 249 -0.06 24.82 -10.62
C ARG A 249 -1.12 25.33 -11.61
N THR A 250 -0.96 24.99 -12.89
CA THR A 250 -1.87 25.40 -13.96
C THR A 250 -3.26 24.79 -13.79
N GLY A 251 -4.28 25.42 -14.38
CA GLY A 251 -5.65 24.88 -14.33
C GLY A 251 -5.77 23.48 -14.94
N GLU A 252 -4.93 23.15 -15.92
CA GLU A 252 -4.85 21.82 -16.53
C GLU A 252 -4.37 20.75 -15.54
N GLU A 253 -3.27 21.00 -14.82
CA GLU A 253 -2.72 20.05 -13.85
C GLU A 253 -3.68 19.82 -12.66
N ARG A 254 -4.38 20.87 -12.21
CA ARG A 254 -5.44 20.77 -11.19
C ARG A 254 -6.61 19.90 -11.66
N VAL A 255 -7.06 20.11 -12.90
CA VAL A 255 -8.18 19.34 -13.48
C VAL A 255 -7.78 17.90 -13.72
N GLU A 256 -6.56 17.62 -14.18
CA GLU A 256 -6.05 16.25 -14.30
C GLU A 256 -6.04 15.52 -12.94
N LEU A 257 -5.53 16.15 -11.87
CA LEU A 257 -5.59 15.58 -10.52
C LEU A 257 -7.03 15.23 -10.12
N ILE A 258 -7.96 16.18 -10.27
CA ILE A 258 -9.37 15.99 -9.87
C ILE A 258 -10.01 14.84 -10.64
N LEU A 259 -9.76 14.74 -11.95
CA LEU A 259 -10.36 13.70 -12.77
C LEU A 259 -9.75 12.33 -12.51
N THR A 260 -8.43 12.22 -12.47
CA THR A 260 -7.70 10.96 -12.20
C THR A 260 -8.01 10.40 -10.82
N THR A 261 -8.26 11.27 -9.83
CA THR A 261 -8.65 10.86 -8.47
C THR A 261 -10.16 10.76 -8.26
N GLU A 262 -10.98 10.96 -9.29
CA GLU A 262 -12.46 11.10 -9.19
C GLU A 262 -12.91 12.08 -8.08
N GLY A 263 -12.16 13.15 -7.87
CA GLY A 263 -12.41 14.15 -6.84
C GLY A 263 -12.05 13.71 -5.42
N ARG A 264 -11.48 12.51 -5.20
CA ARG A 264 -11.03 12.06 -3.86
C ARG A 264 -10.01 13.02 -3.24
N CYS A 265 -9.17 13.67 -4.05
CA CYS A 265 -8.24 14.71 -3.60
C CYS A 265 -8.93 15.93 -2.94
N LEU A 266 -10.18 16.24 -3.30
CA LEU A 266 -10.88 17.45 -2.85
C LEU A 266 -11.16 17.47 -1.35
N MET A 267 -11.22 16.30 -0.70
CA MET A 267 -11.33 16.19 0.76
C MET A 267 -10.18 16.92 1.49
N GLY A 268 -8.98 16.91 0.89
CA GLY A 268 -7.82 17.65 1.38
C GLY A 268 -7.71 19.10 0.87
N MET A 269 -8.59 19.54 -0.03
CA MET A 269 -8.57 20.88 -0.66
C MET A 269 -9.63 21.84 -0.10
N GLN A 270 -10.04 21.65 1.15
CA GLN A 270 -10.95 22.58 1.84
C GLN A 270 -10.34 23.99 1.89
N GLY A 271 -11.16 24.99 1.54
CA GLY A 271 -10.76 26.39 1.45
C GLY A 271 -9.95 26.79 0.21
N LEU A 272 -9.65 25.87 -0.72
CA LEU A 272 -8.96 26.17 -1.98
C LEU A 272 -9.98 26.27 -3.12
N THR A 273 -9.73 27.12 -4.12
CA THR A 273 -10.65 27.38 -5.25
C THR A 273 -10.05 26.93 -6.59
N LEU A 274 -10.91 26.74 -7.60
CA LEU A 274 -10.47 26.68 -8.99
C LEU A 274 -10.31 28.09 -9.57
N ASP A 275 -9.35 28.26 -10.47
CA ASP A 275 -9.27 29.41 -11.35
C ASP A 275 -10.29 29.31 -12.51
N SER A 276 -10.40 30.37 -13.32
CA SER A 276 -11.32 30.43 -14.45
C SER A 276 -10.97 29.42 -15.55
N GLN A 277 -9.68 29.10 -15.75
CA GLN A 277 -9.21 28.14 -16.74
C GLN A 277 -9.64 26.71 -16.37
N ALA A 278 -9.33 26.26 -15.15
CA ALA A 278 -9.75 24.98 -14.60
C ALA A 278 -11.28 24.84 -14.62
N THR A 279 -12.00 25.88 -14.19
CA THR A 279 -13.47 25.91 -14.23
C THR A 279 -14.00 25.71 -15.66
N ALA A 280 -13.45 26.43 -16.64
CA ALA A 280 -13.85 26.29 -18.05
C ALA A 280 -13.51 24.90 -18.62
N LEU A 281 -12.35 24.32 -18.28
CA LEU A 281 -11.96 22.97 -18.69
C LEU A 281 -12.91 21.90 -18.12
N MET A 282 -13.36 22.06 -16.88
CA MET A 282 -14.36 21.17 -16.28
C MET A 282 -15.74 21.35 -16.92
N CYS A 283 -16.19 22.58 -17.14
CA CYS A 283 -17.46 22.88 -17.80
C CYS A 283 -17.53 22.46 -19.28
N ARG A 284 -16.41 22.10 -19.92
CA ARG A 284 -16.38 21.53 -21.27
C ARG A 284 -16.58 20.02 -21.31
N ARG A 285 -16.59 19.32 -20.17
CA ARG A 285 -16.70 17.85 -20.09
C ARG A 285 -18.13 17.37 -19.87
N THR A 286 -18.42 16.21 -20.45
CA THR A 286 -19.57 15.36 -20.10
C THR A 286 -19.15 14.42 -18.97
N TYR A 287 -19.98 14.31 -17.93
CA TYR A 287 -19.66 13.53 -16.73
C TYR A 287 -20.40 12.20 -16.71
N VAL A 288 -19.64 11.11 -16.50
CA VAL A 288 -20.17 9.73 -16.42
C VAL A 288 -19.94 9.07 -15.05
N SER A 289 -18.91 9.47 -14.28
CA SER A 289 -18.69 8.97 -12.92
C SER A 289 -19.62 9.66 -11.93
N THR A 290 -20.49 8.88 -11.28
CA THR A 290 -21.35 9.35 -10.19
C THR A 290 -20.52 9.79 -8.98
N LEU A 291 -19.43 9.08 -8.68
CA LEU A 291 -18.53 9.36 -7.56
C LEU A 291 -17.83 10.72 -7.72
N LEU A 292 -17.33 11.02 -8.92
CA LEU A 292 -16.76 12.33 -9.23
C LEU A 292 -17.77 13.47 -9.01
N ILE A 293 -19.03 13.28 -9.43
CA ILE A 293 -20.08 14.28 -9.21
C ILE A 293 -20.38 14.45 -7.72
N GLN A 294 -20.47 13.35 -6.95
CA GLN A 294 -20.66 13.40 -5.50
C GLN A 294 -19.52 14.14 -4.79
N ASN A 295 -18.27 13.88 -5.16
CA ASN A 295 -17.11 14.54 -4.56
C ASN A 295 -17.06 16.03 -4.91
N LEU A 296 -17.32 16.41 -6.16
CA LEU A 296 -17.41 17.81 -6.58
C LEU A 296 -18.53 18.56 -5.86
N ALA A 297 -19.69 17.94 -5.70
CA ALA A 297 -20.85 18.53 -5.04
C ALA A 297 -20.81 18.44 -3.49
N ARG A 298 -19.80 17.78 -2.90
CA ARG A 298 -19.45 17.89 -1.48
C ARG A 298 -18.38 18.96 -1.22
N TRP A 299 -17.62 19.36 -2.25
CA TRP A 299 -16.58 20.37 -2.13
C TRP A 299 -17.19 21.77 -2.15
N SER A 300 -17.25 22.42 -0.98
CA SER A 300 -17.91 23.74 -0.80
C SER A 300 -17.32 24.85 -1.66
N ALA A 301 -16.06 24.73 -2.10
CA ALA A 301 -15.38 25.70 -2.96
C ALA A 301 -15.55 25.41 -4.47
N ALA A 302 -16.37 24.42 -4.86
CA ALA A 302 -16.71 24.17 -6.25
C ALA A 302 -17.38 25.40 -6.88
N PRO A 303 -16.87 25.94 -8.01
CA PRO A 303 -17.38 27.19 -8.59
C PRO A 303 -18.87 27.14 -8.99
N PRO A 304 -19.64 28.23 -8.84
CA PRO A 304 -21.07 28.26 -9.22
C PRO A 304 -21.32 27.81 -10.67
N ALA A 305 -20.46 28.23 -11.61
CA ALA A 305 -20.53 27.82 -13.01
C ALA A 305 -20.39 26.30 -13.21
N LEU A 306 -19.57 25.64 -12.38
CA LEU A 306 -19.41 24.19 -12.41
C LEU A 306 -20.63 23.48 -11.81
N ILE A 307 -21.18 23.99 -10.71
CA ILE A 307 -22.42 23.45 -10.11
C ILE A 307 -23.60 23.55 -11.09
N ALA A 308 -23.78 24.71 -11.72
CA ALA A 308 -24.78 24.91 -12.78
C ALA A 308 -24.56 23.98 -13.98
N HIS A 309 -23.29 23.72 -14.37
CA HIS A 309 -22.97 22.76 -15.42
C HIS A 309 -23.31 21.31 -15.04
N LEU A 310 -22.96 20.88 -13.82
CA LEU A 310 -23.23 19.54 -13.31
C LEU A 310 -24.74 19.27 -13.24
N ARG A 311 -25.55 20.24 -12.80
CA ARG A 311 -27.03 20.14 -12.79
C ARG A 311 -27.65 19.87 -14.17
N ARG A 312 -26.97 20.25 -15.26
CA ARG A 312 -27.44 20.01 -16.65
C ARG A 312 -27.01 18.66 -17.22
N GLN A 313 -26.14 17.90 -16.55
CA GLN A 313 -25.68 16.58 -17.01
C GLN A 313 -26.81 15.55 -16.96
N ASP A 314 -26.91 14.70 -17.98
CA ASP A 314 -28.03 13.74 -18.08
C ASP A 314 -28.00 12.67 -16.98
N ILE A 315 -26.83 12.30 -16.49
CA ILE A 315 -26.67 11.42 -15.32
C ILE A 315 -27.26 12.03 -14.04
N VAL A 316 -27.18 13.36 -13.87
CA VAL A 316 -27.78 14.09 -12.73
C VAL A 316 -29.29 14.26 -12.93
N LYS A 317 -29.74 14.51 -14.17
CA LYS A 317 -31.19 14.53 -14.47
C LYS A 317 -31.84 13.18 -14.14
N ARG A 318 -31.16 12.06 -14.40
CA ARG A 318 -31.66 10.70 -14.15
C ARG A 318 -31.49 10.23 -12.70
N ASN A 319 -30.59 10.82 -11.91
CA ASN A 319 -30.33 10.41 -10.53
C ASN A 319 -30.83 11.46 -9.51
N PRO A 320 -31.93 11.19 -8.77
CA PRO A 320 -32.51 12.16 -7.84
C PRO A 320 -31.59 12.49 -6.66
N VAL A 321 -30.74 11.56 -6.22
CA VAL A 321 -29.80 11.77 -5.10
C VAL A 321 -28.72 12.78 -5.50
N LEU A 322 -28.14 12.64 -6.71
CA LEU A 322 -27.17 13.61 -7.23
C LEU A 322 -27.79 14.99 -7.40
N ARG A 323 -29.05 15.05 -7.88
CA ARG A 323 -29.77 16.31 -8.07
C ARG A 323 -30.01 17.03 -6.74
N GLN A 324 -30.53 16.33 -5.73
CA GLN A 324 -30.76 16.88 -4.38
C GLN A 324 -29.46 17.36 -3.72
N LEU A 325 -28.36 16.63 -3.93
CA LEU A 325 -27.05 16.99 -3.38
C LEU A 325 -26.51 18.27 -4.04
N LEU A 326 -26.65 18.42 -5.37
CA LEU A 326 -26.29 19.64 -6.10
C LEU A 326 -27.22 20.83 -5.80
N GLU A 327 -28.51 20.60 -5.54
CA GLU A 327 -29.47 21.64 -5.14
C GLU A 327 -29.20 22.20 -3.74
N ARG A 328 -28.61 21.40 -2.85
CA ARG A 328 -28.18 21.79 -1.50
C ARG A 328 -26.78 22.41 -1.46
N HIS A 329 -26.09 22.53 -2.58
CA HIS A 329 -24.73 23.08 -2.61
C HIS A 329 -24.75 24.60 -2.33
N PRO A 330 -23.82 25.16 -1.54
CA PRO A 330 -23.79 26.59 -1.24
C PRO A 330 -23.77 27.51 -2.47
N ASN A 331 -23.24 27.02 -3.61
CA ASN A 331 -23.09 27.76 -4.87
C ASN A 331 -24.12 27.32 -5.92
N ALA A 332 -25.29 26.84 -5.50
CA ALA A 332 -26.37 26.38 -6.38
C ALA A 332 -27.39 27.47 -6.77
N SER A 333 -27.34 28.63 -6.10
CA SER A 333 -28.21 29.81 -6.28
C SER A 333 -27.72 30.73 -7.39
#